data_AF-A0A924W7J1-F1
#
_entry.id   AF-A0A924W7J1-F1
#
_cell.length_a   1.000
_cell.length_b   1.000
_cell.length_c   1.000
_cell.angle_alpha   90.00
_cell.angle_beta   90.00
_cell.angle_gamma   90.00
#
_symmetry.space_group_name_H-M   'P 1'
#
loop_
_entity.id
_entity.type
_entity.pdbx_description
1 polymer ?
#
loop_
_entity_poly.entity_id
_entity_poly.type
_entity_poly.pdbx_seq_one_letter_code
_entity_poly.pdbx_strand_id
1 'polypeptide(L)' 'MEAIQSDPQILGGTPCFAGTRVPVSSLADYLAKGYNLDYFLSQFPTVTREQAQQVLQLALGQLQPEPRRVA' A
#
# COMPACT_ATOMS: atom_id res chain seq x y z
N MET A 1 -0.50 13.18 2.03
CA MET A 1 -1.28 12.25 1.19
C MET A 1 -1.26 10.90 1.88
N GLU A 2 -2.42 10.32 2.14
CA GLU A 2 -2.54 8.98 2.74
C GLU A 2 -2.16 7.91 1.71
N ALA A 3 -1.27 6.97 2.06
CA ALA A 3 -0.81 5.93 1.13
C ALA A 3 -1.67 4.66 1.15
N ILE A 4 -2.29 4.37 2.29
CA ILE A 4 -3.07 3.15 2.54
C ILE A 4 -4.43 3.55 3.09
N GLN A 5 -5.49 3.03 2.49
CA GLN A 5 -6.85 3.15 3.00
C GLN A 5 -7.37 1.75 3.35
N SER A 6 -7.98 1.61 4.52
CA SER A 6 -8.75 0.43 4.91
C SER A 6 -10.17 0.84 5.24
N ASP A 7 -11.12 0.37 4.45
CA ASP A 7 -12.55 0.60 4.69
C ASP A 7 -13.25 -0.76 4.79
N PRO A 8 -13.94 -1.08 5.90
CA PRO A 8 -14.70 -2.32 6.05
C PRO A 8 -15.69 -2.58 4.91
N GLN A 9 -16.18 -1.51 4.25
CA GLN A 9 -17.08 -1.57 3.11
C GLN A 9 -16.36 -1.84 1.78
N ILE A 10 -15.03 -1.76 1.74
CA ILE A 10 -14.19 -1.99 0.55
C ILE A 10 -13.33 -3.24 0.77
N LEU A 11 -13.56 -4.28 -0.05
CA LEU A 11 -12.82 -5.56 0.02
C LEU A 11 -12.74 -6.15 1.45
N GLY A 12 -13.79 -5.94 2.25
CA GLY A 12 -13.88 -6.47 3.62
C GLY A 12 -12.85 -5.88 4.60
N GLY A 13 -12.37 -4.65 4.36
CA GLY A 13 -11.35 -4.01 5.22
C GLY A 13 -9.91 -4.33 4.83
N THR A 14 -9.70 -4.99 3.68
CA THR A 14 -8.34 -5.25 3.17
C THR A 14 -7.62 -3.93 2.90
N PRO A 15 -6.43 -3.70 3.48
CA PRO A 15 -5.65 -2.49 3.21
C PRO A 15 -5.30 -2.36 1.72
N CYS A 16 -5.75 -1.27 1.11
CA CYS A 16 -5.51 -0.96 -0.29
C CYS A 16 -4.72 0.34 -0.43
N PHE A 17 -4.03 0.52 -1.55
CA PHE A 17 -3.47 1.83 -1.88
C PHE A 17 -4.59 2.86 -1.97
N ALA A 18 -4.45 3.99 -1.27
CA ALA A 18 -5.51 4.99 -1.16
C ALA A 18 -5.98 5.48 -2.55
N GLY A 19 -7.30 5.57 -2.74
CA GLY A 19 -7.90 5.91 -4.03
C GLY A 19 -7.86 4.79 -5.08
N THR A 20 -7.40 3.60 -4.72
CA THR A 20 -7.38 2.42 -5.59
C THR A 20 -8.08 1.23 -4.94
N ARG A 21 -8.33 0.19 -5.72
CA ARG A 21 -8.72 -1.15 -5.22
C ARG A 21 -7.56 -2.14 -5.25
N VAL A 22 -6.32 -1.65 -5.30
CA VAL A 22 -5.12 -2.49 -5.35
C VAL A 22 -4.70 -2.80 -3.92
N PRO A 23 -4.72 -4.08 -3.49
CA PRO A 23 -4.28 -4.45 -2.14
C PRO A 23 -2.80 -4.14 -1.93
N VAL A 24 -2.44 -3.71 -0.72
CA VAL A 24 -1.04 -3.51 -0.32
C VAL A 24 -0.27 -4.85 -0.34
N SER A 25 -0.94 -5.97 -0.07
CA SER A 25 -0.36 -7.31 -0.17
C SER A 25 0.15 -7.63 -1.57
N SER A 26 -0.48 -7.08 -2.63
CA SER A 26 -0.02 -7.29 -4.01
C SER A 26 1.40 -6.76 -4.22
N LEU A 27 1.78 -5.64 -3.57
CA LEU A 27 3.14 -5.13 -3.64
C LEU A 27 4.12 -6.13 -3.02
N ALA A 28 3.80 -6.67 -1.83
CA ALA A 28 4.62 -7.66 -1.17
C ALA A 28 4.77 -8.95 -2.00
N ASP A 29 3.68 -9.44 -2.61
CA ASP A 29 3.69 -10.61 -3.47
C ASP A 29 4.58 -10.44 -4.71
N TYR A 30 4.56 -9.26 -5.33
CA TYR A 30 5.39 -8.95 -6.48
C TYR A 30 6.88 -8.91 -6.12
N LEU A 31 7.21 -8.24 -5.01
CA LEU A 31 8.58 -8.17 -4.52
C LEU A 31 9.10 -9.55 -4.10
N ALA A 32 8.27 -10.37 -3.45
CA ALA A 32 8.62 -11.73 -3.06
C ALA A 32 8.88 -12.65 -4.27
N LYS A 33 8.24 -12.37 -5.41
CA LYS A 33 8.50 -13.05 -6.70
C LYS A 33 9.75 -12.53 -7.42
N GLY A 34 10.47 -11.57 -6.85
CA GLY A 34 11.68 -10.98 -7.42
C GLY A 34 11.42 -9.87 -8.44
N TYR A 35 10.18 -9.42 -8.59
CA TYR A 35 9.89 -8.25 -9.42
C TYR A 35 10.33 -6.97 -8.69
N ASN A 36 10.77 -5.97 -9.45
CA ASN A 36 11.12 -4.67 -8.90
C ASN A 36 9.90 -3.73 -8.83
N LEU A 37 10.07 -2.59 -8.15
CA LEU A 37 9.01 -1.61 -7.97
C LEU A 37 8.52 -1.01 -9.31
N ASP A 38 9.41 -0.79 -10.26
CA ASP A 38 9.05 -0.21 -11.57
C ASP A 38 8.11 -1.15 -12.34
N TYR A 39 8.39 -2.45 -12.29
CA TYR A 39 7.52 -3.46 -12.88
C TYR A 39 6.15 -3.48 -12.20
N PHE A 40 6.09 -3.43 -10.87
CA PHE A 40 4.82 -3.33 -10.14
C PHE A 40 4.00 -2.11 -10.60
N LEU A 41 4.62 -0.92 -10.67
CA LEU A 41 3.96 0.31 -11.11
C LEU A 41 3.49 0.25 -12.57
N SER A 42 4.18 -0.50 -13.43
CA SER A 42 3.74 -0.74 -14.81
C SER A 42 2.45 -1.57 -14.88
N GLN A 43 2.25 -2.48 -13.91
CA GLN A 43 1.04 -3.31 -13.85
C GLN A 43 -0.12 -2.60 -13.14
N PHE A 44 0.20 -1.68 -12.21
CA PHE A 44 -0.77 -0.90 -11.46
C PHE A 44 -0.51 0.61 -11.62
N PRO A 45 -0.79 1.20 -12.80
CA PRO A 45 -0.52 2.60 -13.09
C PRO A 45 -1.35 3.59 -12.23
N THR A 46 -2.37 3.10 -11.53
CA THR A 46 -3.17 3.87 -10.57
C THR A 46 -2.49 4.03 -9.21
N VAL A 47 -1.47 3.22 -8.91
CA VAL A 47 -0.65 3.36 -7.70
C VAL A 47 0.50 4.30 -8.01
N THR A 48 0.67 5.35 -7.20
CA THR A 48 1.80 6.26 -7.40
C THR A 48 3.08 5.68 -6.79
N ARG A 49 4.23 6.08 -7.33
CA ARG A 49 5.54 5.68 -6.75
C ARG A 49 5.65 6.11 -5.29
N GLU A 50 5.19 7.31 -4.97
CA GLU A 50 5.24 7.86 -3.61
C GLU A 50 4.42 7.01 -2.63
N GLN A 51 3.22 6.55 -3.04
CA GLN A 51 2.41 5.65 -2.22
C GLN A 51 3.12 4.31 -1.98
N ALA A 52 3.69 3.71 -3.04
CA ALA A 52 4.43 2.45 -2.91
C ALA A 52 5.68 2.59 -2.02
N GLN A 53 6.41 3.70 -2.12
CA GLN A 53 7.55 3.97 -1.25
C GLN A 53 7.13 4.17 0.21
N GLN A 54 6.05 4.90 0.47
CA GLN A 54 5.52 5.06 1.83
C GLN A 54 5.12 3.71 2.44
N VAL A 55 4.46 2.83 1.67
CA VAL A 55 4.15 1.46 2.11
C VAL A 55 5.40 0.69 2.50
N LEU A 56 6.46 0.76 1.68
CA LEU A 56 7.74 0.10 1.99
C LEU A 56 8.38 0.67 3.25
N GLN A 57 8.36 2.00 3.43
CA GLN A 57 8.88 2.64 4.62
C GLN A 57 8.11 2.25 5.90
N LEU A 58 6.78 2.14 5.81
CA LEU A 58 5.93 1.65 6.89
C LEU A 58 6.24 0.19 7.23
N ALA A 59 6.42 -0.67 6.21
CA ALA A 59 6.79 -2.08 6.42
C ALA A 59 8.17 -2.23 7.07
N LEU A 60 9.11 -1.34 6.75
CA LEU A 60 10.44 -1.30 7.37
C LEU A 60 10.46 -0.62 8.76
N GLY A 61 9.31 -0.16 9.25
CA GLY A 61 9.19 0.52 10.55
C GLY A 61 9.89 1.89 10.60
N GLN A 62 10.19 2.49 9.45
CA GLN A 62 10.96 3.74 9.34
C GLN A 62 10.10 5.02 9.44
N LEU A 63 8.77 4.87 9.55
CA LEU A 63 7.83 5.98 9.76
C LEU A 63 6.87 5.64 10.89
N GLN A 64 6.68 6.58 11.82
CA GLN A 64 5.87 6.38 13.02
C GLN A 64 4.40 6.14 12.65
N PRO A 65 3.72 5.18 13.29
CA PRO A 65 2.29 4.97 13.04
C PRO A 65 1.50 6.22 13.44
N GLU A 66 0.51 6.61 12.63
CA GLU A 66 -0.48 7.60 13.04
C GLU A 66 -1.17 7.16 14.34
N PRO A 67 -1.52 8.09 15.24
CA PRO A 67 -2.15 7.75 16.51
C PRO A 67 -3.47 7.03 16.23
N ARG A 68 -3.58 5.81 16.76
CA ARG A 68 -4.82 5.02 16.76
C ARG A 68 -5.95 5.93 17.23
N ARG A 69 -6.86 6.33 16.32
CA ARG A 69 -8.13 6.96 16.72
C ARG A 69 -8.95 5.89 17.43
N VAL A 70 -8.77 5.82 18.74
CA VAL A 70 -9.73 5.16 19.64
C VAL A 70 -10.92 6.12 19.73
N ALA A 71 -12.08 5.63 19.31
CA ALA A 71 -13.36 6.32 19.47
C ALA A 71 -13.71 6.49 20.95
#